data_AF-A0A7T4IU57-F1
#
_entry.id   AF-A0A7T4IU57-F1
#
_cell.length_a   1.000
_cell.length_b   1.000
_cell.length_c   1.000
_cell.angle_alpha   90.00
_cell.angle_beta   90.00
_cell.angle_gamma   90.00
#
_symmetry.space_group_name_H-M   'P 1'
#
loop_
_entity.id
_entity.type
_entity.pdbx_description
1 polymer ?
#
loop_
_entity_poly.entity_id
_entity_poly.type
_entity_poly.pdbx_seq_one_letter_code
_entity_poly.pdbx_strand_id
1 'polypeptide(L)'
;MISEQNYNKLLEKFGDISSFAIYKESKNNDKATSENISYEEAIENHQKDYINPSNIILMVNPSAKREQSPDSNFSSFHHSNINDRHLRFLTMKTSTFWRNLYGSYVTDLFSDVVESVMDNVISAVKDDNKKDYRKQSYKKLIEQLEILSQDSKEDKLNIYVCGALAKSKREDFSFFIEELLEEVSESSYLNIELNFYAVYHPGYQNLKKLIQGGCEEIVKHSMKIE
;
A
#
# COMPACT_ATOMS: atom_id res chain seq x y z
N MET A 1 -1.04 1.27 -17.36
CA MET A 1 -1.50 2.63 -17.05
C MET A 1 -2.95 2.45 -16.74
N ILE A 2 -3.40 2.97 -15.60
CA ILE A 2 -4.77 2.76 -15.16
C ILE A 2 -5.75 3.43 -16.12
N SER A 3 -6.85 2.75 -16.43
CA SER A 3 -7.94 3.32 -17.20
C SER A 3 -8.68 4.37 -16.38
N GLU A 4 -9.32 5.33 -17.06
CA GLU A 4 -10.12 6.34 -16.36
C GLU A 4 -11.29 5.72 -15.60
N GLN A 5 -11.92 4.70 -16.17
CA GLN A 5 -13.01 3.98 -15.53
C GLN A 5 -12.57 3.34 -14.21
N ASN A 6 -11.45 2.61 -14.19
CA ASN A 6 -10.97 1.96 -12.98
C ASN A 6 -10.40 2.94 -11.98
N TYR A 7 -9.73 4.00 -12.44
CA TYR A 7 -9.28 5.10 -11.57
C TYR A 7 -10.45 5.73 -10.82
N ASN A 8 -11.52 6.10 -11.53
CA ASN A 8 -12.72 6.69 -10.91
C ASN A 8 -13.42 5.70 -9.99
N LYS A 9 -13.52 4.42 -10.39
CA LYS A 9 -14.12 3.36 -9.55
C LYS A 9 -13.37 3.17 -8.24
N LEU A 10 -12.04 3.17 -8.27
CA LEU A 10 -11.22 3.09 -7.06
C LEU A 10 -11.42 4.32 -6.17
N LEU A 11 -11.42 5.52 -6.76
CA LEU A 11 -11.63 6.76 -6.01
C LEU A 11 -13.02 6.82 -5.35
N GLU A 12 -14.07 6.50 -6.10
CA GLU A 12 -15.46 6.55 -5.61
C GLU A 12 -15.75 5.53 -4.51
N LYS A 13 -15.18 4.33 -4.60
CA LYS A 13 -15.43 3.25 -3.63
C LYS A 13 -14.46 3.22 -2.46
N PHE A 14 -13.20 3.58 -2.70
CA PHE A 14 -12.09 3.33 -1.78
C PHE A 14 -11.23 4.57 -1.52
N GLY A 15 -11.63 5.76 -1.95
CA GLY A 15 -10.87 7.00 -1.73
C GLY A 15 -10.63 7.34 -0.25
N ASP A 16 -11.46 6.83 0.65
CA ASP A 16 -11.26 6.98 2.10
C ASP A 16 -10.18 6.04 2.65
N ILE A 17 -9.92 4.91 1.96
CA ILE A 17 -9.08 3.82 2.45
C ILE A 17 -7.90 3.44 1.52
N SER A 18 -7.68 4.19 0.44
CA SER A 18 -6.63 3.89 -0.53
C SER A 18 -6.27 5.10 -1.37
N SER A 19 -5.08 5.06 -1.97
CA SER A 19 -4.53 6.17 -2.74
C SER A 19 -3.44 5.67 -3.71
N PHE A 20 -2.78 6.59 -4.42
CA PHE A 20 -1.60 6.34 -5.24
C PHE A 20 -0.39 7.12 -4.72
N ALA A 21 0.80 6.53 -4.78
CA ALA A 21 2.05 7.17 -4.38
C ALA A 21 2.55 8.19 -5.43
N ILE A 22 1.75 9.24 -5.68
CA ILE A 22 2.02 10.32 -6.64
C ILE A 22 2.09 11.67 -5.92
N TYR A 23 3.03 12.52 -6.33
CA TYR A 23 3.28 13.80 -5.67
C TYR A 23 3.79 14.84 -6.66
N LYS A 24 3.40 16.10 -6.51
CA LYS A 24 3.85 17.20 -7.37
C LYS A 24 4.75 18.17 -6.59
N GLU A 25 5.88 18.54 -7.18
CA GLU A 25 6.72 19.61 -6.65
C GLU A 25 5.97 20.95 -6.79
N SER A 26 5.76 21.67 -5.69
CA SER A 26 5.24 23.02 -5.72
C SER A 26 6.30 23.93 -6.34
N LYS A 27 5.87 24.92 -7.12
CA LYS A 27 6.69 25.73 -8.06
C LYS A 27 7.84 26.57 -7.44
N ASN A 28 8.17 26.40 -6.16
CA ASN A 28 9.24 27.14 -5.49
C ASN A 28 10.60 26.41 -5.64
N ASN A 29 11.32 26.82 -6.68
CA ASN A 29 12.41 26.09 -7.33
C ASN A 29 13.77 25.94 -6.63
N ASP A 30 14.02 26.35 -5.37
CA ASP A 30 15.42 26.43 -4.89
C ASP A 30 15.80 25.62 -3.65
N LYS A 31 14.95 24.69 -3.22
CA LYS A 31 15.30 23.54 -2.35
C LYS A 31 14.05 22.68 -2.27
N ALA A 32 14.12 21.43 -2.73
CA ALA A 32 13.11 20.44 -2.41
C ALA A 32 13.21 20.13 -0.89
N THR A 33 12.63 20.98 -0.06
CA THR A 33 12.28 20.63 1.32
C THR A 33 11.03 19.76 1.24
N SER A 34 10.91 18.78 2.13
CA SER A 34 9.76 17.85 2.20
C SER A 34 8.40 18.54 2.43
N GLU A 35 8.39 19.86 2.61
CA GLU A 35 7.22 20.70 2.87
C GLU A 35 6.65 21.33 1.59
N ASN A 36 7.36 21.24 0.45
CA ASN A 36 7.00 21.86 -0.82
C ASN A 36 6.39 20.88 -1.84
N ILE A 37 5.85 19.73 -1.40
CA ILE A 37 5.34 18.69 -2.30
C ILE A 37 3.83 18.53 -2.06
N SER A 38 2.99 18.83 -3.06
CA SER A 38 1.53 18.75 -2.96
C SER A 38 0.98 17.49 -3.63
N TYR A 39 0.11 16.78 -2.90
CA TYR A 39 -0.60 15.61 -3.39
C TYR A 39 -1.85 16.01 -4.17
N GLU A 40 -2.57 17.01 -3.66
CA GLU A 40 -3.78 17.59 -4.24
C GLU A 40 -3.47 18.14 -5.62
N GLU A 41 -2.37 18.90 -5.76
CA GLU A 41 -1.96 19.37 -7.07
C GLU A 41 -1.58 18.22 -8.02
N ALA A 42 -1.05 17.09 -7.53
CA ALA A 42 -0.72 15.95 -8.39
C ALA A 42 -1.99 15.30 -8.98
N ILE A 43 -3.04 15.19 -8.16
CA ILE A 43 -4.37 14.74 -8.59
C ILE A 43 -4.99 15.75 -9.56
N GLU A 44 -5.03 17.03 -9.19
CA GLU A 44 -5.63 18.10 -9.99
C GLU A 44 -4.93 18.28 -11.35
N ASN A 45 -3.64 17.95 -11.44
CA ASN A 45 -2.88 18.00 -12.68
C ASN A 45 -2.90 16.66 -13.45
N HIS A 46 -3.81 15.75 -13.12
CA HIS A 46 -4.06 14.50 -13.84
C HIS A 46 -2.79 13.70 -14.14
N GLN A 47 -1.91 13.50 -13.15
CA GLN A 47 -0.66 12.73 -13.28
C GLN A 47 -0.90 11.20 -13.43
N LYS A 48 -1.98 10.79 -14.10
CA LYS A 48 -2.39 9.40 -14.37
C LYS A 48 -1.30 8.61 -15.10
N ASP A 49 -0.47 9.30 -15.89
CA ASP A 49 0.62 8.69 -16.67
C ASP A 49 1.67 7.99 -15.81
N TYR A 50 1.81 8.39 -14.55
CA TYR A 50 2.76 7.78 -13.62
C TYR A 50 2.19 6.61 -12.83
N ILE A 51 0.87 6.37 -12.90
CA ILE A 51 0.23 5.31 -12.12
C ILE A 51 0.60 3.94 -12.69
N ASN A 52 1.17 3.11 -11.83
CA ASN A 52 1.45 1.70 -12.10
C ASN A 52 0.47 0.82 -11.30
N PRO A 53 -0.62 0.33 -11.92
CA PRO A 53 -1.60 -0.50 -11.23
C PRO A 53 -1.05 -1.90 -10.87
N SER A 54 0.08 -2.31 -11.46
CA SER A 54 0.71 -3.61 -11.18
C SER A 54 1.51 -3.62 -9.87
N ASN A 55 1.76 -2.47 -9.25
CA ASN A 55 2.46 -2.37 -7.98
C ASN A 55 1.52 -1.87 -6.87
N ILE A 56 1.51 -2.58 -5.75
CA ILE A 56 0.70 -2.26 -4.58
C ILE A 56 1.61 -2.17 -3.36
N ILE A 57 1.60 -1.03 -2.68
CA ILE A 57 2.19 -0.87 -1.36
C ILE A 57 1.12 -1.22 -0.35
N LEU A 58 1.30 -2.34 0.33
CA LEU A 58 0.35 -2.84 1.34
C LEU A 58 0.87 -2.46 2.73
N MET A 59 0.23 -1.47 3.32
CA MET A 59 0.38 -1.13 4.73
C MET A 59 -0.49 -2.05 5.59
N VAL A 60 -0.35 -1.97 6.91
CA VAL A 60 -1.04 -2.89 7.81
C VAL A 60 -2.39 -2.34 8.21
N ASN A 61 -2.41 -1.12 8.71
CA ASN A 61 -3.59 -0.48 9.25
C ASN A 61 -3.38 1.04 9.43
N PRO A 62 -4.46 1.84 9.52
CA PRO A 62 -4.34 3.26 9.82
C PRO A 62 -3.82 3.52 11.24
N SER A 63 -2.89 4.47 11.37
CA SER A 63 -2.44 4.92 12.70
C SER A 63 -3.51 5.74 13.42
N ALA A 64 -3.65 5.53 14.72
CA ALA A 64 -4.49 6.36 15.60
C ALA A 64 -4.12 7.85 15.63
N LYS A 65 -2.92 8.22 15.15
CA LYS A 65 -2.51 9.61 15.08
C LYS A 65 -3.05 10.35 13.85
N ARG A 66 -3.82 9.69 12.98
CA ARG A 66 -4.45 10.29 11.81
C ARG A 66 -5.42 11.44 12.13
N GLU A 67 -6.02 11.46 13.33
CA GLU A 67 -6.98 12.48 13.76
C GLU A 67 -6.38 13.90 13.85
N GLN A 68 -5.04 14.03 13.88
CA GLN A 68 -4.35 15.33 13.93
C GLN A 68 -4.10 15.94 12.54
N SER A 69 -4.62 15.36 11.46
CA SER A 69 -4.45 15.87 10.09
C SER A 69 -5.69 15.52 9.23
N PRO A 70 -6.73 16.38 9.25
CA PRO A 70 -8.06 16.03 8.75
C PRO A 70 -8.25 16.21 7.23
N ASP A 71 -7.28 16.76 6.51
CA ASP A 71 -7.40 17.02 5.07
C ASP A 71 -6.97 15.76 4.28
N SER A 72 -7.92 14.87 3.97
CA SER A 72 -7.68 13.51 3.46
C SER A 72 -7.22 13.41 2.00
N ASN A 73 -6.59 12.25 1.66
CA ASN A 73 -6.79 11.49 0.40
C ASN A 73 -6.28 10.01 0.46
N PHE A 74 -5.50 9.64 1.48
CA PHE A 74 -5.60 8.41 2.30
C PHE A 74 -4.80 8.72 3.57
N SER A 75 -5.43 9.50 4.47
CA SER A 75 -4.85 10.68 5.15
C SER A 75 -3.34 10.63 5.46
N SER A 76 -2.58 10.95 4.40
CA SER A 76 -1.13 11.06 4.29
C SER A 76 -0.36 9.94 5.00
N PHE A 77 -0.72 8.68 4.70
CA PHE A 77 -0.12 7.43 5.19
C PHE A 77 0.16 7.37 6.72
N HIS A 78 -0.70 8.12 7.43
CA HIS A 78 -1.11 8.13 8.83
C HIS A 78 -0.12 8.60 9.93
N HIS A 79 0.90 9.39 9.56
CA HIS A 79 1.38 10.52 10.39
C HIS A 79 2.16 11.51 9.52
N SER A 80 1.76 12.80 9.51
CA SER A 80 2.33 13.85 8.65
C SER A 80 3.82 14.14 8.87
N ASN A 81 4.39 13.79 10.03
CA ASN A 81 5.81 14.05 10.31
C ASN A 81 6.81 12.94 9.93
N ILE A 82 6.43 11.66 9.74
CA ILE A 82 7.43 10.58 9.58
C ILE A 82 7.10 9.63 8.44
N ASN A 83 5.99 8.89 8.49
CA ASN A 83 5.71 7.83 7.50
C ASN A 83 5.49 8.38 6.10
N ASP A 84 4.64 9.41 6.03
CA ASP A 84 4.34 10.13 4.80
C ASP A 84 5.59 10.76 4.20
N ARG A 85 6.36 11.47 5.03
CA ARG A 85 7.61 12.12 4.63
C ARG A 85 8.64 11.11 4.17
N HIS A 86 8.77 9.97 4.85
CA HIS A 86 9.69 8.91 4.46
C HIS A 86 9.26 8.26 3.16
N LEU A 87 7.99 7.86 3.01
CA LEU A 87 7.50 7.24 1.78
C LEU A 87 7.64 8.20 0.58
N ARG A 88 7.27 9.48 0.77
CA ARG A 88 7.48 10.57 -0.21
C ARG A 88 8.94 10.73 -0.57
N PHE A 89 9.81 10.86 0.43
CA PHE A 89 11.25 10.99 0.22
C PHE A 89 11.84 9.79 -0.52
N LEU A 90 11.47 8.57 -0.11
CA LEU A 90 12.01 7.32 -0.65
C LEU A 90 11.59 7.10 -2.10
N THR A 91 10.34 7.44 -2.46
CA THR A 91 9.79 7.28 -3.82
C THR A 91 10.20 8.39 -4.79
N MET A 92 10.63 9.56 -4.28
CA MET A 92 11.11 10.67 -5.12
C MET A 92 12.64 10.75 -5.24
N LYS A 93 13.42 10.25 -4.28
CA LYS A 93 14.89 10.27 -4.40
C LYS A 93 15.38 9.30 -5.48
N THR A 94 16.33 9.74 -6.30
CA THR A 94 16.97 8.91 -7.31
C THR A 94 17.90 7.87 -6.67
N SER A 95 18.00 6.69 -7.31
CA SER A 95 18.81 5.51 -6.95
C SER A 95 18.42 4.71 -5.69
N THR A 96 17.13 4.53 -5.42
CA THR A 96 16.63 3.60 -4.37
C THR A 96 15.65 2.58 -4.95
N PHE A 97 15.50 1.43 -4.29
CA PHE A 97 14.44 0.46 -4.61
C PHE A 97 13.05 1.13 -4.64
N TRP A 98 12.79 1.99 -3.65
CA TRP A 98 11.53 2.70 -3.49
C TRP A 98 11.17 3.65 -4.64
N ARG A 99 12.15 4.15 -5.40
CA ARG A 99 11.87 4.96 -6.59
C ARG A 99 11.03 4.19 -7.62
N ASN A 100 11.20 2.88 -7.71
CA ASN A 100 10.41 2.02 -8.60
C ASN A 100 8.96 1.86 -8.14
N LEU A 101 8.62 2.30 -6.92
CA LEU A 101 7.28 2.25 -6.37
C LEU A 101 6.54 3.59 -6.50
N TYR A 102 7.14 4.62 -7.11
CA TYR A 102 6.43 5.84 -7.46
C TYR A 102 5.23 5.51 -8.37
N GLY A 103 4.06 6.06 -8.05
CA GLY A 103 2.80 5.79 -8.75
C GLY A 103 2.14 4.44 -8.43
N SER A 104 2.67 3.67 -7.48
CA SER A 104 2.02 2.43 -7.01
C SER A 104 0.71 2.74 -6.29
N TYR A 105 -0.23 1.80 -6.32
CA TYR A 105 -1.42 1.85 -5.47
C TYR A 105 -1.02 1.62 -4.01
N VAL A 106 -1.67 2.29 -3.07
CA VAL A 106 -1.38 2.20 -1.64
C VAL A 106 -2.66 1.97 -0.87
N THR A 107 -2.67 0.96 0.00
CA THR A 107 -3.83 0.53 0.78
C THR A 107 -3.38 -0.19 2.05
N ASP A 108 -4.32 -0.48 2.95
CA ASP A 108 -4.09 -1.21 4.21
C ASP A 108 -4.68 -2.62 4.15
N LEU A 109 -4.01 -3.59 4.79
CA LEU A 109 -4.54 -4.95 4.98
C LEU A 109 -5.77 -4.96 5.89
N PHE A 110 -5.78 -4.09 6.90
CA PHE A 110 -6.86 -3.95 7.88
C PHE A 110 -7.30 -2.48 8.00
N SER A 111 -7.97 -1.97 6.96
CA SER A 111 -8.37 -0.55 6.83
C SER A 111 -9.22 0.00 7.98
N ASP A 112 -9.91 -0.88 8.70
CA ASP A 112 -10.85 -0.49 9.76
C ASP A 112 -10.20 -0.54 11.17
N VAL A 113 -8.95 -1.00 11.30
CA VAL A 113 -8.23 -1.03 12.60
C VAL A 113 -7.39 0.23 12.79
N VAL A 114 -7.80 1.08 13.72
CA VAL A 114 -7.08 2.33 14.00
C VAL A 114 -6.18 2.17 15.22
N GLU A 115 -4.87 2.00 15.00
CA GLU A 115 -3.87 1.73 16.05
C GLU A 115 -2.46 2.09 15.55
N SER A 116 -1.63 2.67 16.42
CA SER A 116 -0.26 3.12 16.07
C SER A 116 0.82 2.08 16.39
N VAL A 117 0.53 1.10 17.24
CA VAL A 117 1.48 0.05 17.64
C VAL A 117 1.18 -1.24 16.87
N MET A 118 2.09 -1.62 15.97
CA MET A 118 1.97 -2.82 15.13
C MET A 118 1.65 -4.09 15.93
N ASP A 119 2.27 -4.26 17.09
CA ASP A 119 2.09 -5.44 17.93
C ASP A 119 0.66 -5.55 18.48
N ASN A 120 0.05 -4.41 18.81
CA ASN A 120 -1.35 -4.37 19.24
C ASN A 120 -2.29 -4.74 18.10
N VAL A 121 -2.00 -4.25 16.89
CA VAL A 121 -2.78 -4.56 15.68
C VAL A 121 -2.76 -6.07 15.44
N ILE A 122 -1.57 -6.65 15.35
CA ILE A 122 -1.37 -8.07 15.10
C ILE A 122 -2.07 -8.90 16.18
N SER A 123 -1.86 -8.56 17.47
CA SER A 123 -2.50 -9.29 18.56
C SER A 123 -4.02 -9.19 18.50
N ALA A 124 -4.57 -8.03 18.14
CA ALA A 124 -6.01 -7.81 18.08
C ALA A 124 -6.65 -8.53 16.89
N VAL A 125 -5.98 -8.58 15.73
CA VAL A 125 -6.54 -9.19 14.52
C VAL A 125 -6.30 -10.71 14.43
N LYS A 126 -5.23 -11.25 15.03
CA LYS A 126 -4.95 -12.70 15.03
C LYS A 126 -5.85 -13.51 15.95
N ASP A 127 -6.61 -12.86 16.83
CA ASP A 127 -7.60 -13.54 17.67
C ASP A 127 -8.57 -14.36 16.79
N ASP A 128 -8.79 -15.63 17.11
CA ASP A 128 -9.66 -16.52 16.34
C ASP A 128 -11.10 -16.00 16.28
N ASN A 129 -11.55 -15.27 17.30
CA ASN A 129 -12.85 -14.61 17.31
C ASN A 129 -12.97 -13.47 16.29
N LYS A 130 -11.86 -13.07 15.66
CA LYS A 130 -11.79 -12.05 14.62
C LYS A 130 -11.68 -12.63 13.21
N LYS A 131 -11.81 -13.96 13.03
CA LYS A 131 -11.74 -14.59 11.70
C LYS A 131 -12.72 -13.95 10.70
N ASP A 132 -13.97 -13.74 11.09
CA ASP A 132 -14.97 -13.10 10.21
C ASP A 132 -14.60 -11.66 9.82
N TYR A 133 -14.01 -10.93 10.76
CA TYR A 133 -13.50 -9.58 10.50
C TYR A 133 -12.33 -9.59 9.50
N ARG A 134 -11.39 -10.53 9.64
CA ARG A 134 -10.27 -10.69 8.71
C ARG A 134 -10.79 -11.00 7.30
N LYS A 135 -11.72 -11.96 7.17
CA LYS A 135 -12.36 -12.28 5.88
C LYS A 135 -13.03 -11.06 5.23
N GLN A 136 -13.73 -10.23 6.00
CA GLN A 136 -14.32 -8.99 5.47
C GLN A 136 -13.27 -8.01 4.97
N SER A 137 -12.16 -7.86 5.70
CA SER A 137 -11.03 -7.00 5.30
C SER A 137 -10.38 -7.53 4.02
N TYR A 138 -10.13 -8.85 3.93
CA TYR A 138 -9.59 -9.49 2.73
C TYR A 138 -10.50 -9.29 1.52
N LYS A 139 -11.82 -9.42 1.66
CA LYS A 139 -12.77 -9.16 0.56
C LYS A 139 -12.68 -7.73 0.01
N LYS A 140 -12.53 -6.73 0.88
CA LYS A 140 -12.31 -5.34 0.43
C LYS A 140 -11.00 -5.20 -0.34
N LEU A 141 -9.93 -5.86 0.12
CA LEU A 141 -8.64 -5.85 -0.57
C LEU A 141 -8.72 -6.57 -1.92
N ILE A 142 -9.38 -7.74 -1.97
CA ILE A 142 -9.60 -8.52 -3.19
C ILE A 142 -10.33 -7.68 -4.23
N GLU A 143 -11.39 -6.95 -3.87
CA GLU A 143 -12.10 -6.08 -4.83
C GLU A 143 -11.18 -4.98 -5.41
N GLN A 144 -10.29 -4.40 -4.60
CA GLN A 144 -9.29 -3.45 -5.08
C GLN A 144 -8.30 -4.12 -6.06
N LEU A 145 -7.79 -5.31 -5.71
CA LEU A 145 -6.87 -6.09 -6.56
C LEU A 145 -7.53 -6.49 -7.88
N GLU A 146 -8.81 -6.90 -7.87
CA GLU A 146 -9.57 -7.21 -9.07
C GLU A 146 -9.66 -6.02 -10.02
N ILE A 147 -9.95 -4.82 -9.50
CA ILE A 147 -9.99 -3.61 -10.32
C ILE A 147 -8.61 -3.28 -10.90
N LEU A 148 -7.56 -3.37 -10.09
CA LEU A 148 -6.18 -3.09 -10.52
C LEU A 148 -5.69 -4.09 -11.57
N SER A 149 -6.06 -5.37 -11.43
CA SER A 149 -5.66 -6.45 -12.34
C SER A 149 -6.10 -6.21 -13.77
N GLN A 150 -7.24 -5.53 -13.97
CA GLN A 150 -7.79 -5.25 -15.30
C GLN A 150 -6.94 -4.27 -16.12
N ASP A 151 -6.16 -3.41 -15.46
CA ASP A 151 -5.24 -2.46 -16.10
C ASP A 151 -3.76 -2.81 -15.89
N SER A 152 -3.50 -3.95 -15.26
CA SER A 152 -2.15 -4.45 -15.08
C SER A 152 -1.57 -4.79 -16.46
N LYS A 153 -0.42 -4.19 -16.78
CA LYS A 153 0.29 -4.50 -18.04
C LYS A 153 0.95 -5.87 -18.02
N GLU A 154 1.15 -6.40 -16.82
CA GLU A 154 1.78 -7.68 -16.57
C GLU A 154 0.69 -8.62 -16.08
N ASP A 155 0.76 -9.91 -16.43
CA ASP A 155 -0.11 -10.95 -15.84
C ASP A 155 0.28 -11.24 -14.36
N LYS A 156 0.68 -10.19 -13.62
CA LYS A 156 0.99 -10.20 -12.20
C LYS A 156 0.67 -8.88 -11.50
N LEU A 157 0.37 -8.96 -10.21
CA LEU A 157 0.37 -7.86 -9.24
C LEU A 157 1.51 -8.09 -8.24
N ASN A 158 2.35 -7.07 -8.03
CA ASN A 158 3.42 -7.09 -7.04
C ASN A 158 2.98 -6.33 -5.79
N ILE A 159 2.84 -7.04 -4.67
CA ILE A 159 2.32 -6.56 -3.40
C ILE A 159 3.46 -6.43 -2.39
N TYR A 160 3.82 -5.21 -2.04
CA TYR A 160 4.90 -4.87 -1.13
C TYR A 160 4.38 -4.68 0.30
N VAL A 161 4.51 -5.73 1.12
CA VAL A 161 3.98 -5.81 2.49
C VAL A 161 4.90 -5.08 3.47
N CYS A 162 4.45 -3.93 3.96
CA CYS A 162 5.20 -3.05 4.84
C CYS A 162 5.34 -3.64 6.25
N GLY A 163 6.58 -3.75 6.72
CA GLY A 163 6.91 -4.27 8.05
C GLY A 163 7.29 -5.76 8.06
N ALA A 164 7.01 -6.49 6.98
CA ALA A 164 7.29 -7.92 6.87
C ALA A 164 8.79 -8.27 6.74
N LEU A 165 9.67 -7.29 6.52
CA LEU A 165 11.13 -7.52 6.62
C LEU A 165 11.64 -7.66 8.06
N ALA A 166 10.85 -7.26 9.06
CA ALA A 166 11.21 -7.50 10.45
C ALA A 166 11.04 -9.00 10.75
N LYS A 167 12.16 -9.71 11.01
CA LYS A 167 12.14 -11.16 11.30
C LYS A 167 11.13 -11.54 12.38
N SER A 168 10.97 -10.72 13.41
CA SER A 168 10.03 -10.94 14.51
C SER A 168 8.55 -10.91 14.12
N LYS A 169 8.21 -10.44 12.91
CA LYS A 169 6.83 -10.31 12.41
C LYS A 169 6.56 -11.14 11.16
N ARG A 170 7.59 -11.82 10.63
CA ARG A 170 7.49 -12.54 9.35
C ARG A 170 6.43 -13.63 9.40
N GLU A 171 6.35 -14.37 10.50
CA GLU A 171 5.34 -15.43 10.69
C GLU A 171 3.92 -14.86 10.77
N ASP A 172 3.73 -13.71 11.44
CA ASP A 172 2.43 -13.04 11.51
C ASP A 172 1.94 -12.61 10.12
N PHE A 173 2.82 -12.01 9.31
CA PHE A 173 2.46 -11.63 7.94
C PHE A 173 2.26 -12.84 7.02
N SER A 174 3.03 -13.91 7.21
CA SER A 174 2.85 -15.13 6.42
C SER A 174 1.46 -15.73 6.68
N PHE A 175 1.04 -15.77 7.95
CA PHE A 175 -0.31 -16.20 8.34
C PHE A 175 -1.41 -15.38 7.64
N PHE A 176 -1.32 -14.04 7.65
CA PHE A 176 -2.35 -13.22 7.00
C PHE A 176 -2.35 -13.35 5.48
N ILE A 177 -1.18 -13.51 4.86
CA ILE A 177 -1.05 -13.71 3.41
C ILE A 177 -1.65 -15.05 3.00
N GLU A 178 -1.40 -16.11 3.77
CA GLU A 178 -1.99 -17.43 3.54
C GLU A 178 -3.52 -17.39 3.62
N GLU A 179 -4.09 -16.79 4.67
CA GLU A 179 -5.55 -16.62 4.75
C GLU A 179 -6.12 -15.74 3.63
N LEU A 180 -5.43 -14.68 3.23
CA LEU A 180 -5.84 -13.85 2.09
C LEU A 180 -5.88 -14.69 0.81
N LEU A 181 -4.87 -15.53 0.56
CA LEU A 181 -4.80 -16.39 -0.61
C LEU A 181 -5.89 -17.48 -0.62
N GLU A 182 -6.25 -18.00 0.56
CA GLU A 182 -7.42 -18.87 0.71
C GLU A 182 -8.70 -18.14 0.28
N GLU A 183 -8.95 -16.92 0.80
CA GLU A 183 -10.14 -16.15 0.40
C GLU A 183 -10.14 -15.79 -1.10
N VAL A 184 -8.98 -15.46 -1.65
CA VAL A 184 -8.84 -15.19 -3.08
C VAL A 184 -9.23 -16.43 -3.89
N SER A 185 -8.74 -17.61 -3.50
CA SER A 185 -9.05 -18.89 -4.17
C SER A 185 -10.53 -19.27 -4.06
N GLU A 186 -11.20 -18.91 -2.96
CA GLU A 186 -12.61 -19.23 -2.72
C GLU A 186 -13.59 -18.27 -3.39
N SER A 187 -13.21 -17.00 -3.56
CA SER A 187 -14.19 -15.93 -3.80
C SER A 187 -13.83 -14.91 -4.88
N SER A 188 -12.65 -15.01 -5.49
CA SER A 188 -12.19 -14.03 -6.49
C SER A 188 -12.26 -14.57 -7.92
N TYR A 189 -12.44 -13.64 -8.85
CA TYR A 189 -12.25 -13.87 -10.29
C TYR A 189 -10.87 -13.42 -10.78
N LEU A 190 -9.92 -13.20 -9.86
CA LEU A 190 -8.54 -12.85 -10.18
C LEU A 190 -7.87 -13.96 -10.99
N ASN A 191 -7.59 -13.67 -12.26
CA ASN A 191 -6.84 -14.56 -13.15
C ASN A 191 -5.44 -14.00 -13.42
N ILE A 192 -4.73 -13.66 -12.36
CA ILE A 192 -3.44 -12.99 -12.41
C ILE A 192 -2.52 -13.52 -11.30
N GLU A 193 -1.21 -13.48 -11.50
CA GLU A 193 -0.24 -13.87 -10.49
C GLU A 193 -0.14 -12.82 -9.37
N LEU A 194 -0.18 -13.24 -8.10
CA LEU A 194 0.04 -12.39 -6.95
C LEU A 194 1.43 -12.67 -6.36
N ASN A 195 2.30 -11.67 -6.37
CA ASN A 195 3.64 -11.75 -5.81
C ASN A 195 3.75 -10.89 -4.57
N PHE A 196 3.98 -11.51 -3.41
CA PHE A 196 4.13 -10.81 -2.14
C PHE A 196 5.60 -10.61 -1.83
N TYR A 197 5.99 -9.37 -1.57
CA TYR A 197 7.35 -8.99 -1.19
C TYR A 197 7.33 -8.31 0.16
N ALA A 198 8.20 -8.74 1.07
CA ALA A 198 8.44 -8.04 2.31
C ALA A 198 9.27 -6.79 2.06
N VAL A 199 8.82 -5.68 2.64
CA VAL A 199 9.58 -4.42 2.69
C VAL A 199 9.63 -3.87 4.12
N TYR A 200 10.58 -2.98 4.38
CA TYR A 200 10.61 -2.28 5.66
C TYR A 200 9.44 -1.31 5.75
N HIS A 201 8.88 -1.17 6.94
CA HIS A 201 7.84 -0.19 7.18
C HIS A 201 8.42 1.24 6.98
N PRO A 202 7.79 2.14 6.21
CA PRO A 202 8.32 3.49 5.97
C PRO A 202 8.56 4.29 7.27
N GLY A 203 7.83 3.99 8.33
CA GLY A 203 8.05 4.53 9.69
C GLY A 203 9.27 4.03 10.44
N TYR A 204 10.09 3.15 9.84
CA TYR A 204 11.28 2.63 10.50
C TYR A 204 12.32 3.75 10.72
N GLN A 205 12.84 3.86 11.94
CA GLN A 205 13.69 4.99 12.33
C GLN A 205 15.06 4.99 11.62
N ASN A 206 15.55 3.83 11.18
CA ASN A 206 16.84 3.74 10.50
C ASN A 206 16.69 4.04 8.99
N LEU A 207 16.73 5.32 8.65
CA LEU A 207 16.61 5.79 7.26
C LEU A 207 17.68 5.21 6.33
N LYS A 208 18.90 4.94 6.83
CA LYS A 208 19.95 4.30 6.02
C LYS A 208 19.53 2.90 5.58
N LYS A 209 18.95 2.10 6.49
CA LYS A 209 18.39 0.78 6.16
C LYS A 209 17.18 0.87 5.24
N LEU A 210 16.36 1.92 5.33
CA LEU A 210 15.25 2.14 4.40
C LEU A 210 15.73 2.47 2.98
N ILE A 211 16.72 3.36 2.86
CA ILE A 211 17.30 3.78 1.57
C ILE A 211 18.08 2.64 0.90
N GLN A 212 18.90 1.92 1.68
CA GLN A 212 19.70 0.79 1.19
C GLN A 212 18.91 -0.53 1.15
N GLY A 213 17.75 -0.57 1.78
CA GLY A 213 16.90 -1.74 1.87
C GLY A 213 16.25 -2.04 0.54
N GLY A 214 16.23 -3.31 0.17
CA GLY A 214 15.45 -3.83 -0.94
C GLY A 214 14.15 -4.47 -0.45
N CYS A 215 13.70 -5.45 -1.20
CA CYS A 215 12.58 -6.32 -0.84
C CYS A 215 13.02 -7.78 -0.83
N GLU A 216 12.27 -8.62 -0.14
CA GLU A 216 12.44 -10.09 -0.14
C GLU A 216 11.11 -10.73 -0.51
N GLU A 217 11.08 -11.59 -1.51
CA GLU A 217 9.87 -12.35 -1.86
C GLU A 217 9.41 -13.21 -0.66
N ILE A 218 8.10 -13.22 -0.41
CA ILE A 218 7.47 -14.00 0.66
C ILE A 218 6.75 -15.19 0.07
N VAL A 219 5.83 -14.92 -0.86
CA VAL A 219 4.94 -15.89 -1.46
C VAL A 219 4.71 -15.49 -2.91
N LYS A 220 4.70 -16.51 -3.77
CA LYS A 220 4.28 -16.41 -5.15
C LYS A 220 3.05 -17.29 -5.36
N HIS A 221 1.94 -16.69 -5.76
CA HIS A 221 0.68 -17.41 -5.97
C HIS A 221 0.13 -17.12 -7.36
N SER A 222 0.08 -18.13 -8.22
CA SER A 222 -0.48 -18.01 -9.56
C SER A 222 -1.85 -18.67 -9.59
N MET A 223 -2.88 -17.92 -9.98
CA MET A 223 -4.16 -18.49 -10.37
C MET A 223 -4.25 -18.60 -11.87
N LYS A 224 -4.73 -19.75 -12.35
CA LYS A 224 -5.23 -19.91 -13.70
C LYS A 224 -6.68 -20.35 -13.57
N ILE A 225 -7.59 -19.55 -14.10
CA ILE A 225 -8.96 -20.01 -14.32
C ILE A 225 -8.89 -20.95 -15.53
N GLU A 226 -9.19 -22.24 -15.30
CA GLU A 226 -9.41 -23.24 -16.36
C GLU A 226 -10.73 -23.01 -17.09
#